data_AF-A0A6L3JQ57-F1
#
_entry.id   AF-A0A6L3JQ57-F1
#
_cell.length_a   1.000
_cell.length_b   1.000
_cell.length_c   1.000
_cell.angle_alpha   90.00
_cell.angle_beta   90.00
_cell.angle_gamma   90.00
#
_symmetry.space_group_name_H-M   'P 1'
#
loop_
_entity.id
_entity.type
_entity.pdbx_description
1 polymer ?
#
loop_
_entity_poly.entity_id
_entity_poly.type
_entity_poly.pdbx_seq_one_letter_code
_entity_poly.pdbx_strand_id
1 'polypeptide(L)'
;HNFTVMAGYQEENNDYSYMKNSITGLYSTSNPNVGMGTGDKTVVDTRNGWATRGFFGRVNYDYDGRYLLELNGRYDGSSRFAKGNRWGFFPSASLGWNITREQFMMPIADVVSNLKLRASYGLLGNQAGAALYTFAATMDLNDKLGNYIFSDGRHIFTKAPAVVNPNTTWEKVESKNIGLDFGFFGNSLTGSFDVFQRDTKDMLGPTVDFPDFFGADAPKTNNARMRNRGWELVLSYRGKIGKDIDYSIGGSLSDATAEVTEYEGTRTNPKDNWYKGKKAGEIWGYRADGLIQTQAEADEYNNTYDLSFISGKPWTPGDVKYRDLNGDKKINNGLNTLDDMGDMTVIGNTTPRYQYTINGSISWKGVTVSAMFQGVAKRDWDPGTGAYFWGSGPYAQVTVFKEHLDYWSETNTGAY
;
A
#
# COMPACT_ATOMS: atom_id res chain seq x y z
N HIS A 1 -36.90 23.51 -6.22
CA HIS A 1 -36.27 22.72 -5.16
C HIS A 1 -36.53 21.26 -5.43
N ASN A 2 -35.49 20.45 -5.57
CA ASN A 2 -35.61 18.99 -5.66
C ASN A 2 -35.10 18.39 -4.35
N PHE A 3 -35.84 17.43 -3.80
CA PHE A 3 -35.52 16.81 -2.53
C PHE A 3 -35.73 15.31 -2.64
N THR A 4 -34.70 14.53 -2.30
CA THR A 4 -34.74 13.06 -2.36
C THR A 4 -34.23 12.50 -1.05
N VAL A 5 -35.00 11.63 -0.42
CA VAL A 5 -34.63 10.91 0.80
C VAL A 5 -34.62 9.42 0.53
N MET A 6 -33.61 8.75 1.06
CA MET A 6 -33.47 7.31 1.03
C MET A 6 -33.08 6.83 2.42
N ALA A 7 -33.65 5.71 2.84
CA ALA A 7 -33.21 4.97 4.01
C ALA A 7 -33.25 3.47 3.69
N GLY A 8 -32.40 2.69 4.34
CA GLY A 8 -32.32 1.27 4.08
C GLY A 8 -31.57 0.50 5.16
N TYR A 9 -31.60 -0.81 4.98
CA TYR A 9 -30.98 -1.80 5.84
C TYR A 9 -30.16 -2.76 4.98
N GLN A 10 -29.04 -3.22 5.52
CA GLN A 10 -28.19 -4.22 4.90
C GLN A 10 -27.76 -5.25 5.96
N GLU A 11 -27.76 -6.52 5.58
CA GLU A 11 -27.19 -7.59 6.38
C GLU A 11 -26.43 -8.54 5.46
N GLU A 12 -25.29 -8.99 5.95
CA GLU A 12 -24.46 -9.97 5.28
C GLU A 12 -24.02 -11.01 6.31
N ASN A 13 -24.21 -12.28 5.98
CA ASN A 13 -23.70 -13.39 6.76
C ASN A 13 -22.84 -14.27 5.86
N ASN A 14 -21.67 -14.66 6.36
CA ASN A 14 -20.73 -15.51 5.67
C ASN A 14 -20.38 -16.70 6.54
N ASP A 15 -20.59 -17.89 6.00
CA ASP A 15 -20.18 -19.15 6.60
C ASP A 15 -19.16 -19.81 5.66
N TYR A 16 -17.96 -20.07 6.16
CA TYR A 16 -16.88 -20.70 5.43
C TYR A 16 -16.60 -22.09 6.00
N SER A 17 -16.65 -23.09 5.13
CA SER A 17 -16.25 -24.47 5.42
C SER A 17 -15.31 -24.96 4.33
N TYR A 18 -14.15 -25.45 4.73
CA TYR A 18 -13.15 -26.00 3.83
C TYR A 18 -12.63 -27.32 4.35
N MET A 19 -12.57 -28.31 3.47
CA MET A 19 -11.95 -29.60 3.76
C MET A 19 -10.98 -29.96 2.65
N LYS A 20 -9.76 -30.36 3.04
CA LYS A 20 -8.76 -30.92 2.14
C LYS A 20 -8.28 -32.25 2.67
N ASN A 21 -8.23 -33.22 1.76
CA ASN A 21 -7.64 -34.53 2.01
C ASN A 21 -6.42 -34.70 1.10
N SER A 22 -5.30 -35.09 1.69
CA SER A 22 -4.10 -35.49 0.94
C SER A 22 -3.59 -36.84 1.42
N ILE A 23 -2.98 -37.59 0.51
CA ILE A 23 -2.35 -38.87 0.79
C ILE A 23 -0.98 -38.94 0.12
N THR A 24 0.01 -39.54 0.77
CA THR A 24 1.32 -39.81 0.17
C THR A 24 1.38 -41.25 -0.37
N GLY A 25 2.44 -41.59 -1.12
CA GLY A 25 2.62 -42.95 -1.64
C GLY A 25 1.60 -43.38 -2.68
N LEU A 26 1.36 -42.54 -3.69
CA LEU A 26 0.45 -42.88 -4.80
C LEU A 26 0.99 -44.06 -5.62
N TYR A 27 0.14 -45.06 -5.91
CA TYR A 27 0.49 -46.18 -6.78
C TYR A 27 0.73 -45.76 -8.25
N SER A 28 0.10 -44.67 -8.71
CA SER A 28 0.27 -44.15 -10.07
C SER A 28 0.28 -42.63 -10.06
N THR A 29 1.30 -42.06 -10.73
CA THR A 29 1.39 -40.62 -11.00
C THR A 29 0.66 -40.21 -12.29
N SER A 30 0.32 -41.18 -13.15
CA SER A 30 -0.47 -40.93 -14.38
C SER A 30 -1.98 -40.98 -14.14
N ASN A 31 -2.43 -41.60 -13.05
CA ASN A 31 -3.82 -41.56 -12.57
C ASN A 31 -3.88 -41.27 -11.06
N PRO A 32 -3.46 -40.07 -10.62
CA PRO A 32 -3.39 -39.75 -9.21
C PRO A 32 -4.79 -39.64 -8.60
N ASN A 33 -5.09 -40.48 -7.62
CA ASN A 33 -6.31 -40.36 -6.83
C ASN A 33 -6.07 -40.73 -5.36
N VAL A 34 -6.83 -40.09 -4.46
CA VAL A 34 -6.66 -40.22 -3.00
C VAL A 34 -7.00 -41.61 -2.45
N GLY A 35 -7.74 -42.43 -3.19
CA GLY A 35 -8.05 -43.81 -2.83
C GLY A 35 -6.91 -44.80 -3.14
N MET A 36 -5.96 -44.41 -3.99
CA MET A 36 -4.83 -45.23 -4.46
C MET A 36 -3.49 -44.79 -3.86
N GLY A 37 -3.51 -44.12 -2.69
CA GLY A 37 -2.31 -43.88 -1.89
C GLY A 37 -2.21 -44.87 -0.73
N THR A 38 -0.98 -45.24 -0.36
CA THR A 38 -0.70 -46.13 0.79
C THR A 38 -0.05 -45.43 1.97
N GLY A 39 0.43 -44.20 1.76
CA GLY A 39 1.13 -43.43 2.76
C GLY A 39 0.21 -42.66 3.70
N ASP A 40 0.80 -41.69 4.39
CA ASP A 40 0.14 -40.87 5.39
C ASP A 40 -1.04 -40.11 4.79
N LYS A 41 -2.16 -40.15 5.50
CA LYS A 41 -3.36 -39.37 5.21
C LYS A 41 -3.35 -38.13 6.08
N THR A 42 -3.50 -36.97 5.46
CA THR A 42 -3.64 -35.69 6.15
C THR A 42 -5.00 -35.09 5.80
N VAL A 43 -5.76 -34.75 6.84
CA VAL A 43 -7.04 -34.05 6.72
C VAL A 43 -6.85 -32.65 7.29
N VAL A 44 -7.28 -31.65 6.52
CA VAL A 44 -7.38 -30.27 6.98
C VAL A 44 -8.85 -29.88 6.92
N ASP A 45 -9.42 -29.46 8.05
CA ASP A 45 -10.77 -28.87 8.16
C ASP A 45 -10.63 -27.46 8.72
N THR A 46 -11.18 -26.48 8.01
CA THR A 46 -11.21 -25.07 8.43
C THR A 46 -12.65 -24.60 8.40
N ARG A 47 -13.12 -24.07 9.54
CA ARG A 47 -14.46 -23.47 9.66
C ARG A 47 -14.39 -22.12 10.34
N ASN A 48 -15.05 -21.13 9.75
CA ASN A 48 -15.21 -19.81 10.34
C ASN A 48 -16.44 -19.12 9.76
N GLY A 49 -16.82 -17.99 10.34
CA GLY A 49 -17.90 -17.17 9.82
C GLY A 49 -17.82 -15.74 10.33
N TRP A 50 -18.56 -14.86 9.67
CA TRP A 50 -18.70 -13.47 10.10
C TRP A 50 -20.02 -12.91 9.61
N ALA A 51 -20.52 -11.91 10.32
CA ALA A 51 -21.72 -11.20 9.96
C ALA A 51 -21.50 -9.69 10.06
N THR A 52 -22.12 -8.96 9.15
CA THR A 52 -22.27 -7.51 9.25
C THR A 52 -23.72 -7.10 9.15
N ARG A 53 -24.06 -5.99 9.80
CA ARG A 53 -25.41 -5.44 9.81
C ARG A 53 -25.33 -3.93 9.78
N GLY A 54 -26.09 -3.28 8.93
CA GLY A 54 -25.98 -1.86 8.69
C GLY A 54 -27.34 -1.20 8.46
N PHE A 55 -27.48 0.02 8.97
CA PHE A 55 -28.57 0.93 8.65
C PHE A 55 -27.99 2.14 7.97
N PHE A 56 -28.62 2.62 6.90
CA PHE A 56 -28.13 3.77 6.16
C PHE A 56 -29.24 4.72 5.77
N GLY A 57 -28.87 6.00 5.63
CA GLY A 57 -29.74 7.05 5.14
C GLY A 57 -28.98 8.03 4.26
N ARG A 58 -29.68 8.60 3.28
CA ARG A 58 -29.19 9.63 2.38
C ARG A 58 -30.27 10.69 2.19
N VAL A 59 -29.87 11.96 2.26
CA VAL A 59 -30.70 13.12 1.95
C VAL A 59 -29.99 13.94 0.89
N ASN A 60 -30.68 14.19 -0.22
CA ASN A 60 -30.24 15.04 -1.30
C ASN A 60 -31.14 16.26 -1.39
N TYR A 61 -30.52 17.43 -1.51
CA TYR A 61 -31.19 18.69 -1.73
C TYR A 61 -30.53 19.43 -2.89
N ASP A 62 -31.36 19.86 -3.83
CA ASP A 62 -30.96 20.62 -5.00
C ASP A 62 -31.81 21.89 -5.11
N TYR A 63 -31.12 23.02 -5.01
CA TYR A 63 -31.68 24.35 -5.26
C TYR A 63 -31.35 24.81 -6.68
N ASP A 64 -32.35 24.70 -7.57
CA ASP A 64 -32.32 25.22 -8.95
C ASP A 64 -31.14 24.71 -9.82
N GLY A 65 -30.61 23.54 -9.46
CA GLY A 65 -29.39 22.96 -10.02
C GLY A 65 -28.12 23.75 -9.73
N ARG A 66 -28.18 24.77 -8.86
CA ARG A 66 -27.07 25.67 -8.49
C ARG A 66 -26.37 25.22 -7.23
N TYR A 67 -27.12 25.00 -6.16
CA TYR A 67 -26.59 24.54 -4.87
C TYR A 67 -27.08 23.13 -4.61
N LEU A 68 -26.13 22.22 -4.50
CA LEU A 68 -26.33 20.80 -4.27
C LEU A 68 -25.79 20.47 -2.88
N LEU A 69 -26.59 19.81 -2.08
CA LEU A 69 -26.22 19.28 -0.78
C LEU A 69 -26.60 17.80 -0.73
N GLU A 70 -25.64 16.96 -0.37
CA GLU A 70 -25.88 15.55 -0.07
C GLU A 70 -25.37 15.25 1.34
N LEU A 71 -26.23 14.68 2.17
CA LEU A 71 -25.90 14.18 3.50
C LEU A 71 -26.13 12.67 3.54
N ASN A 72 -25.16 11.91 4.04
CA ASN A 72 -25.28 10.48 4.27
C ASN A 72 -24.93 10.14 5.72
N GLY A 73 -25.52 9.05 6.21
CA GLY A 73 -25.11 8.44 7.47
C GLY A 73 -25.29 6.94 7.39
N ARG A 74 -24.29 6.20 7.89
CA ARG A 74 -24.41 4.75 8.10
C ARG A 74 -24.10 4.40 9.54
N TYR A 75 -24.87 3.48 10.10
CA TYR A 75 -24.60 2.83 11.37
C TYR A 75 -24.38 1.34 11.10
N ASP A 76 -23.13 0.94 11.06
CA ASP A 76 -22.71 -0.40 10.64
C ASP A 76 -22.11 -1.18 11.83
N GLY A 77 -22.43 -2.46 11.90
CA GLY A 77 -22.07 -3.42 12.94
C GLY A 77 -21.30 -4.59 12.35
N SER A 78 -20.25 -5.04 13.04
CA SER A 78 -19.43 -6.18 12.64
C SER A 78 -19.32 -7.22 13.77
N SER A 79 -19.44 -8.50 13.42
CA SER A 79 -19.22 -9.62 14.35
C SER A 79 -17.76 -9.84 14.71
N ARG A 80 -16.81 -9.21 14.01
CA ARG A 80 -15.36 -9.36 14.28
C ARG A 80 -14.96 -8.79 15.63
N PHE A 81 -15.63 -7.72 16.06
CA PHE A 81 -15.33 -6.99 17.29
C PHE A 81 -16.14 -7.48 18.50
N ALA A 82 -15.63 -7.18 19.70
CA ALA A 82 -16.33 -7.45 20.96
C ALA A 82 -17.66 -6.69 21.04
N LYS A 83 -18.62 -7.18 21.84
CA LYS A 83 -20.00 -6.63 21.94
C LYS A 83 -20.06 -5.10 22.09
N GLY A 84 -19.13 -4.49 22.85
CA GLY A 84 -19.07 -3.05 23.07
C GLY A 84 -18.56 -2.22 21.89
N ASN A 85 -17.87 -2.85 20.93
CA ASN A 85 -17.16 -2.19 19.83
C ASN A 85 -17.69 -2.58 18.44
N ARG A 86 -18.76 -3.37 18.36
CA ARG A 86 -19.30 -3.89 17.09
C ARG A 86 -19.77 -2.78 16.17
N TRP A 87 -20.41 -1.75 16.73
CA TRP A 87 -21.12 -0.74 15.97
C TRP A 87 -20.33 0.56 15.83
N GLY A 88 -20.35 1.15 14.64
CA GLY A 88 -19.79 2.46 14.35
C GLY A 88 -20.76 3.32 13.54
N PHE A 89 -20.74 4.63 13.77
CA PHE A 89 -21.49 5.61 12.98
C PHE A 89 -20.56 6.39 12.05
N PHE A 90 -20.92 6.45 10.78
CA PHE A 90 -20.09 6.92 9.68
C PHE A 90 -20.87 7.96 8.84
N PRO A 91 -20.79 9.25 9.20
CA PRO A 91 -21.46 10.32 8.46
C PRO A 91 -20.62 10.79 7.26
N SER A 92 -21.29 11.31 6.23
CA SER A 92 -20.65 12.10 5.18
C SER A 92 -21.54 13.23 4.70
N ALA A 93 -20.91 14.29 4.19
CA ALA A 93 -21.56 15.43 3.60
C ALA A 93 -20.80 15.87 2.35
N SER A 94 -21.53 16.30 1.33
CA SER A 94 -20.95 16.94 0.16
C SER A 94 -21.76 18.15 -0.27
N LEU A 95 -21.04 19.14 -0.80
CA LEU A 95 -21.56 20.38 -1.33
C LEU A 95 -21.10 20.52 -2.77
N GLY A 96 -22.02 20.91 -3.64
CA GLY A 96 -21.74 21.25 -5.03
C GLY A 96 -22.30 22.62 -5.35
N TRP A 97 -21.48 23.49 -5.95
CA TRP A 97 -21.90 24.77 -6.48
C TRP A 97 -21.67 24.80 -7.99
N ASN A 98 -22.77 24.82 -8.75
CA ASN A 98 -22.74 24.96 -10.20
C ASN A 98 -22.67 26.44 -10.56
N ILE A 99 -21.44 26.95 -10.67
CA ILE A 99 -21.13 28.37 -10.88
C ILE A 99 -21.66 28.83 -12.24
N THR A 100 -21.61 27.98 -13.29
CA THR A 100 -22.12 28.34 -14.63
C THR A 100 -23.60 28.70 -14.66
N ARG A 101 -24.39 28.30 -13.65
CA ARG A 101 -25.81 28.69 -13.54
C ARG A 101 -26.03 30.04 -12.87
N GLU A 102 -24.98 30.72 -12.43
CA GLU A 102 -25.10 32.05 -11.83
C GLU A 102 -25.27 33.14 -12.90
N GLN A 103 -26.04 34.18 -12.57
CA GLN A 103 -26.34 35.27 -13.50
C GLN A 103 -25.07 35.99 -14.00
N PHE A 104 -24.05 36.11 -13.14
CA PHE A 104 -22.78 36.74 -13.49
C PHE A 104 -21.94 35.92 -14.48
N MET A 105 -22.21 34.62 -14.66
CA MET A 105 -21.52 33.78 -15.62
C MET A 105 -22.16 33.80 -17.01
N MET A 106 -23.41 34.29 -17.13
CA MET A 106 -24.13 34.36 -18.40
C MET A 106 -23.35 35.05 -19.53
N PRO A 107 -22.61 36.17 -19.30
CA PRO A 107 -21.85 36.84 -20.37
C PRO A 107 -20.71 36.00 -20.97
N ILE A 108 -20.25 34.96 -20.29
CA ILE A 108 -19.14 34.10 -20.74
C ILE A 108 -19.56 32.65 -20.99
N ALA A 109 -20.86 32.35 -20.97
CA ALA A 109 -21.39 30.99 -21.12
C ALA A 109 -21.05 30.34 -22.46
N ASP A 110 -20.84 31.14 -23.52
CA ASP A 110 -20.41 30.66 -24.84
C ASP A 110 -19.00 30.05 -24.80
N VAL A 111 -18.16 30.54 -23.89
CA VAL A 111 -16.80 30.04 -23.69
C VAL A 111 -16.78 28.98 -22.60
N VAL A 112 -17.41 29.25 -21.45
CA VAL A 112 -17.45 28.38 -20.26
C VAL A 112 -18.78 27.62 -20.22
N SER A 113 -18.76 26.40 -20.72
CA SER A 113 -19.94 25.54 -20.83
C SER A 113 -20.35 24.89 -19.51
N ASN A 114 -19.38 24.64 -18.62
CA ASN A 114 -19.63 24.10 -17.29
C ASN A 114 -18.51 24.52 -16.34
N LEU A 115 -18.88 24.82 -15.09
CA LEU A 115 -17.96 25.15 -14.01
C LEU A 115 -18.67 24.81 -12.71
N LYS A 116 -18.17 23.79 -12.03
CA LYS A 116 -18.75 23.29 -10.78
C LYS A 116 -17.66 23.10 -9.75
N LEU A 117 -17.83 23.73 -8.60
CA LEU A 117 -17.00 23.49 -7.42
C LEU A 117 -17.66 22.42 -6.56
N ARG A 118 -16.89 21.43 -6.12
CA ARG A 118 -17.30 20.35 -5.22
C ARG A 118 -16.44 20.38 -3.96
N ALA A 119 -17.07 20.14 -2.81
CA ALA A 119 -16.37 19.85 -1.57
C ALA A 119 -17.06 18.69 -0.88
N SER A 120 -16.29 17.76 -0.31
CA SER A 120 -16.83 16.63 0.43
C SER A 120 -16.00 16.28 1.65
N TYR A 121 -16.70 15.82 2.68
CA TYR A 121 -16.14 15.28 3.91
C TYR A 121 -16.92 14.01 4.27
N GLY A 122 -16.22 12.94 4.58
CA GLY A 122 -16.87 11.70 4.98
C GLY A 122 -16.02 10.83 5.87
N LEU A 123 -16.67 10.10 6.76
CA LEU A 123 -16.07 9.05 7.55
C LEU A 123 -16.56 7.70 7.02
N LEU A 124 -15.66 6.73 6.90
CA LEU A 124 -15.99 5.36 6.50
C LEU A 124 -15.34 4.38 7.47
N GLY A 125 -16.10 3.36 7.90
CA GLY A 125 -15.59 2.28 8.72
C GLY A 125 -14.90 1.21 7.89
N ASN A 126 -13.67 0.86 8.25
CA ASN A 126 -12.94 -0.27 7.69
C ASN A 126 -12.71 -1.34 8.76
N GLN A 127 -13.05 -2.58 8.41
CA GLN A 127 -12.85 -3.78 9.23
C GLN A 127 -11.91 -4.80 8.59
N ALA A 128 -11.41 -4.54 7.38
CA ALA A 128 -10.62 -5.51 6.61
C ALA A 128 -9.30 -5.88 7.30
N GLY A 129 -8.70 -4.96 8.05
CA GLY A 129 -7.48 -5.20 8.84
C GLY A 129 -7.71 -6.00 10.14
N ALA A 130 -8.96 -6.17 10.57
CA ALA A 130 -9.29 -6.90 11.79
C ALA A 130 -9.43 -8.40 11.53
N ALA A 131 -8.77 -9.21 12.36
CA ALA A 131 -8.96 -10.66 12.37
C ALA A 131 -10.40 -11.04 12.74
N LEU A 132 -10.79 -12.28 12.46
CA LEU A 132 -12.04 -12.81 12.98
C LEU A 132 -11.95 -12.96 14.50
N TYR A 133 -13.02 -12.58 15.19
CA TYR A 133 -13.18 -12.76 16.63
C TYR A 133 -12.02 -12.16 17.45
N THR A 134 -11.69 -10.88 17.26
CA THR A 134 -10.57 -10.19 17.95
C THR A 134 -10.68 -10.16 19.48
N PHE A 135 -11.76 -10.71 20.03
CA PHE A 135 -12.09 -10.80 21.45
C PHE A 135 -12.02 -12.23 22.00
N ALA A 136 -11.75 -13.23 21.15
CA ALA A 136 -11.74 -14.64 21.53
C ALA A 136 -10.34 -15.22 21.42
N ALA A 137 -9.84 -15.76 22.53
CA ALA A 137 -8.60 -16.52 22.58
C ALA A 137 -8.89 -17.97 22.12
N THR A 138 -8.44 -18.34 20.93
CA THR A 138 -8.58 -19.69 20.38
C THR A 138 -7.29 -20.48 20.52
N MET A 139 -7.40 -21.76 20.84
CA MET A 139 -6.27 -22.68 20.95
C MET A 139 -6.25 -23.60 19.73
N ASP A 140 -5.13 -23.62 19.02
CA ASP A 140 -4.95 -24.47 17.84
C ASP A 140 -4.08 -25.68 18.17
N LEU A 141 -4.33 -26.80 17.50
CA LEU A 141 -3.41 -27.93 17.51
C LEU A 141 -2.24 -27.64 16.58
N ASN A 142 -1.05 -28.14 16.94
CA ASN A 142 0.05 -28.26 15.99
C ASN A 142 -0.37 -29.23 14.87
N ASP A 143 -0.28 -28.79 13.62
CA ASP A 143 -0.61 -29.54 12.41
C ASP A 143 0.41 -30.67 12.10
N LYS A 144 1.42 -30.84 12.94
CA LYS A 144 2.52 -31.81 12.82
C LYS A 144 2.90 -32.37 14.21
N LEU A 145 3.69 -33.43 14.20
CA LEU A 145 4.33 -33.91 15.44
C LEU A 145 5.19 -32.80 16.04
N GLY A 146 5.10 -32.59 17.35
CA GLY A 146 5.84 -31.54 18.04
C GLY A 146 7.35 -31.70 17.99
N ASN A 147 8.08 -30.63 18.32
CA ASN A 147 9.55 -30.64 18.34
C ASN A 147 10.13 -31.41 19.54
N TYR A 148 9.32 -31.69 20.56
CA TYR A 148 9.72 -32.44 21.74
C TYR A 148 9.55 -33.95 21.52
N ILE A 149 10.59 -34.72 21.84
CA ILE A 149 10.60 -36.18 21.79
C ILE A 149 10.39 -36.70 23.21
N PHE A 150 9.33 -37.47 23.40
CA PHE A 150 9.05 -38.22 24.62
C PHE A 150 9.48 -39.68 24.42
N SER A 151 9.45 -40.48 25.49
CA SER A 151 9.87 -41.90 25.47
C SER A 151 9.09 -42.75 24.46
N ASP A 152 7.88 -42.34 24.11
CA ASP A 152 6.97 -42.98 23.16
C ASP A 152 6.88 -42.25 21.81
N GLY A 153 7.72 -41.23 21.58
CA GLY A 153 7.81 -40.51 20.32
C GLY A 153 7.41 -39.04 20.43
N ARG A 154 7.07 -38.44 19.29
CA ARG A 154 6.65 -37.03 19.20
C ARG A 154 5.14 -36.98 19.12
N HIS A 155 4.52 -36.08 19.88
CA HIS A 155 3.07 -35.94 19.96
C HIS A 155 2.59 -34.63 19.36
N ILE A 156 1.35 -34.62 18.87
CA ILE A 156 0.63 -33.38 18.62
C ILE A 156 0.32 -32.74 19.98
N PHE A 157 0.41 -31.41 20.06
CA PHE A 157 0.11 -30.65 21.25
C PHE A 157 -0.70 -29.41 20.91
N THR A 158 -1.39 -28.87 21.90
CA THR A 158 -2.16 -27.64 21.78
C THR A 158 -1.26 -26.43 22.01
N LYS A 159 -1.33 -25.44 21.12
CA LYS A 159 -0.63 -24.17 21.26
C LYS A 159 -1.38 -23.29 22.26
N ALA A 160 -0.62 -22.55 23.08
CA ALA A 160 -1.21 -21.48 23.88
C ALA A 160 -1.92 -20.47 22.96
N PRO A 161 -3.08 -19.93 23.36
CA PRO A 161 -3.78 -18.98 22.52
C PRO A 161 -3.01 -17.67 22.42
N ALA A 162 -3.14 -16.97 21.29
CA ALA A 162 -2.60 -15.63 21.14
C ALA A 162 -3.24 -14.67 22.17
N VAL A 163 -2.48 -13.65 22.58
CA VAL A 163 -3.03 -12.57 23.40
C VAL A 163 -3.99 -11.76 22.54
N VAL A 164 -5.19 -11.48 23.07
CA VAL A 164 -6.24 -10.73 22.37
C VAL A 164 -6.53 -9.42 23.07
N ASN A 165 -6.90 -8.39 22.31
CA ASN A 165 -7.39 -7.13 22.85
C ASN A 165 -8.90 -6.99 22.54
N PRO A 166 -9.80 -7.17 23.53
CA PRO A 166 -11.23 -7.03 23.31
C PRO A 166 -11.65 -5.59 22.96
N ASN A 167 -10.77 -4.61 23.16
CA ASN A 167 -11.01 -3.21 22.84
C ASN A 167 -10.68 -2.84 21.39
N THR A 168 -10.29 -3.80 20.55
CA THR A 168 -10.13 -3.55 19.11
C THR A 168 -11.44 -3.05 18.49
N THR A 169 -11.34 -1.96 17.72
CA THR A 169 -12.46 -1.28 17.07
C THR A 169 -12.21 -1.08 15.57
N TRP A 170 -13.20 -0.50 14.89
CA TRP A 170 -13.12 -0.10 13.49
C TRP A 170 -11.96 0.87 13.21
N GLU A 171 -11.26 0.67 12.10
CA GLU A 171 -10.46 1.74 11.52
C GLU A 171 -11.40 2.75 10.85
N LYS A 172 -11.09 4.04 10.95
CA LYS A 172 -11.95 5.11 10.44
C LYS A 172 -11.22 5.89 9.36
N VAL A 173 -11.68 5.78 8.12
CA VAL A 173 -11.15 6.51 6.98
C VAL A 173 -11.90 7.84 6.85
N GLU A 174 -11.27 8.93 7.29
CA GLU A 174 -11.76 10.29 7.09
C GLU A 174 -11.28 10.81 5.74
N SER A 175 -12.19 11.06 4.81
CA SER A 175 -11.91 11.58 3.47
C SER A 175 -12.36 13.02 3.34
N LYS A 176 -11.47 13.87 2.86
CA LYS A 176 -11.70 15.26 2.46
C LYS A 176 -11.34 15.41 0.99
N ASN A 177 -12.20 16.04 0.21
CA ASN A 177 -11.91 16.33 -1.19
C ASN A 177 -12.49 17.68 -1.58
N ILE A 178 -11.72 18.42 -2.38
CA ILE A 178 -12.15 19.62 -3.09
C ILE A 178 -11.91 19.35 -4.57
N GLY A 179 -12.95 19.49 -5.37
CA GLY A 179 -12.91 19.21 -6.81
C GLY A 179 -13.44 20.39 -7.61
N LEU A 180 -12.84 20.65 -8.76
CA LEU A 180 -13.31 21.62 -9.74
C LEU A 180 -13.56 20.89 -11.05
N ASP A 181 -14.82 20.84 -11.47
CA ASP A 181 -15.21 20.35 -12.79
C ASP A 181 -15.37 21.54 -13.73
N PHE A 182 -14.83 21.44 -14.94
CA PHE A 182 -14.92 22.51 -15.93
C PHE A 182 -15.13 21.98 -17.34
N GLY A 183 -15.77 22.79 -18.17
CA GLY A 183 -16.05 22.51 -19.56
C GLY A 183 -16.04 23.80 -20.37
N PHE A 184 -15.43 23.76 -21.56
CA PHE A 184 -15.30 24.88 -22.47
C PHE A 184 -15.76 24.53 -23.88
N PHE A 185 -16.16 25.54 -24.65
CA PHE A 185 -16.47 25.45 -26.08
C PHE A 185 -17.53 24.38 -26.42
N GLY A 186 -18.68 24.43 -25.75
CA GLY A 186 -19.75 23.44 -25.89
C GLY A 186 -19.37 22.07 -25.35
N ASN A 187 -18.55 22.02 -24.28
CA ASN A 187 -17.95 20.80 -23.73
C ASN A 187 -17.05 20.05 -24.74
N SER A 188 -16.44 20.76 -25.68
CA SER A 188 -15.40 20.19 -26.53
C SER A 188 -14.13 19.94 -25.73
N LEU A 189 -13.80 20.82 -24.79
CA LEU A 189 -12.79 20.58 -23.75
C LEU A 189 -13.50 20.40 -22.42
N THR A 190 -13.19 19.32 -21.71
CA THR A 190 -13.71 19.05 -20.36
C THR A 190 -12.58 18.59 -19.46
N GLY A 191 -12.73 18.82 -18.18
CA GLY A 191 -11.79 18.32 -17.20
C GLY A 191 -12.28 18.40 -15.78
N SER A 192 -11.55 17.75 -14.91
CA SER A 192 -11.72 17.82 -13.47
C SER A 192 -10.35 17.91 -12.81
N PHE A 193 -10.27 18.75 -11.78
CA PHE A 193 -9.12 18.81 -10.89
C PHE A 193 -9.57 18.56 -9.47
N ASP A 194 -9.05 17.51 -8.85
CA ASP A 194 -9.39 17.11 -7.50
C ASP A 194 -8.15 17.16 -6.61
N VAL A 195 -8.29 17.73 -5.42
CA VAL A 195 -7.30 17.64 -4.33
C VAL A 195 -7.95 16.91 -3.18
N PHE A 196 -7.30 15.87 -2.69
CA PHE A 196 -7.85 15.00 -1.67
C PHE A 196 -6.88 14.73 -0.54
N GLN A 197 -7.45 14.46 0.63
CA GLN A 197 -6.76 13.92 1.78
C GLN A 197 -7.62 12.83 2.41
N ARG A 198 -7.02 11.68 2.70
CA ARG A 198 -7.62 10.58 3.43
C ARG A 198 -6.78 10.31 4.67
N ASP A 199 -7.35 10.50 5.85
CA ASP A 199 -6.75 10.18 7.12
C ASP A 199 -7.38 8.86 7.62
N THR A 200 -6.64 7.76 7.57
CA THR A 200 -7.05 6.52 8.22
C THR A 200 -6.65 6.59 9.69
N LYS A 201 -7.65 6.76 10.54
CA LYS A 201 -7.53 6.84 12.00
C LYS A 201 -7.79 5.49 12.63
N ASP A 202 -7.26 5.30 13.83
CA ASP A 202 -7.45 4.10 14.63
C ASP A 202 -7.07 2.83 13.84
N MET A 203 -5.99 2.88 13.05
CA MET A 203 -5.52 1.73 12.28
C MET A 203 -5.01 0.64 13.22
N LEU A 204 -5.26 -0.61 12.85
CA LEU A 204 -4.61 -1.76 13.50
C LEU A 204 -3.17 -1.85 13.00
N GLY A 205 -2.30 -1.07 13.64
CA GLY A 205 -0.88 -1.04 13.33
C GLY A 205 -0.15 -2.28 13.83
N PRO A 206 1.15 -2.40 13.48
CA PRO A 206 2.00 -3.40 14.08
C PRO A 206 1.98 -3.25 15.61
N THR A 207 2.15 -4.38 16.27
CA THR A 207 2.03 -4.50 17.71
C THR A 207 3.05 -3.60 18.43
N VAL A 208 2.66 -3.03 19.58
CA VAL A 208 3.59 -2.34 20.49
C VAL A 208 4.60 -3.36 21.04
N ASP A 209 5.85 -2.97 21.25
CA ASP A 209 6.85 -3.90 21.80
C ASP A 209 6.50 -4.27 23.24
N PHE A 210 6.52 -5.57 23.53
CA PHE A 210 6.42 -6.10 24.88
C PHE A 210 7.79 -6.66 25.27
N PRO A 211 8.17 -6.58 26.56
CA PRO A 211 9.40 -7.19 27.01
C PRO A 211 9.40 -8.69 26.73
N ASP A 212 10.55 -9.26 26.38
CA ASP A 212 10.69 -10.69 26.04
C ASP A 212 10.13 -11.62 27.14
N PHE A 213 10.20 -11.21 28.41
CA PHE A 213 9.64 -11.97 29.53
C PHE A 213 8.11 -12.09 29.52
N PHE A 214 7.40 -11.31 28.70
CA PHE A 214 5.96 -11.44 28.47
C PHE A 214 5.62 -12.80 27.84
N GLY A 215 6.56 -13.39 27.08
CA GLY A 215 6.47 -14.78 26.61
C GLY A 215 5.40 -15.04 25.56
N ALA A 216 4.83 -13.99 24.96
CA ALA A 216 3.85 -14.07 23.88
C ALA A 216 3.97 -12.86 22.95
N ASP A 217 3.49 -12.99 21.72
CA ASP A 217 3.32 -11.84 20.84
C ASP A 217 2.21 -10.96 21.38
N ALA A 218 2.41 -9.66 21.33
CA ALA A 218 1.41 -8.73 21.81
C ALA A 218 0.22 -8.57 20.83
N PRO A 219 -0.96 -8.20 21.34
CA PRO A 219 -2.16 -8.09 20.52
C PRO A 219 -2.08 -6.87 19.60
N LYS A 220 -2.62 -7.00 18.38
CA LYS A 220 -2.85 -5.82 17.53
C LYS A 220 -3.85 -4.87 18.19
N THR A 221 -3.51 -3.58 18.22
CA THR A 221 -4.34 -2.52 18.80
C THR A 221 -4.52 -1.38 17.80
N ASN A 222 -5.54 -0.55 18.00
CA ASN A 222 -5.78 0.64 17.18
C ASN A 222 -4.76 1.74 17.51
N ASN A 223 -3.49 1.55 17.15
CA ASN A 223 -2.33 2.33 17.63
C ASN A 223 -1.63 3.15 16.53
N ALA A 224 -2.22 3.25 15.34
CA ALA A 224 -1.60 3.93 14.20
C ALA A 224 -2.56 4.85 13.46
N ARG A 225 -2.00 5.86 12.80
CA ARG A 225 -2.71 6.72 11.84
C ARG A 225 -1.86 6.92 10.59
N MET A 226 -2.51 6.87 9.43
CA MET A 226 -1.88 7.11 8.15
C MET A 226 -2.65 8.17 7.37
N ARG A 227 -1.92 9.08 6.72
CA ARG A 227 -2.46 10.12 5.86
C ARG A 227 -2.04 9.87 4.43
N ASN A 228 -3.02 9.76 3.54
CA ASN A 228 -2.81 9.77 2.10
C ASN A 228 -3.31 11.10 1.55
N ARG A 229 -2.48 11.84 0.84
CA ARG A 229 -2.88 13.09 0.18
C ARG A 229 -2.38 13.14 -1.24
N GLY A 230 -3.14 13.77 -2.11
CA GLY A 230 -2.79 13.84 -3.52
C GLY A 230 -3.70 14.76 -4.30
N TRP A 231 -3.43 14.81 -5.58
CA TRP A 231 -4.25 15.50 -6.56
C TRP A 231 -4.40 14.66 -7.81
N GLU A 232 -5.46 14.93 -8.56
CA GLU A 232 -5.77 14.27 -9.82
C GLU A 232 -6.28 15.32 -10.80
N LEU A 233 -5.70 15.34 -12.00
CA LEU A 233 -6.14 16.13 -13.12
C LEU A 233 -6.61 15.18 -14.21
N VAL A 234 -7.82 15.38 -14.70
CA VAL A 234 -8.34 14.71 -15.88
C VAL A 234 -8.67 15.75 -16.92
N LEU A 235 -8.24 15.54 -18.15
CA LEU A 235 -8.55 16.39 -19.29
C LEU A 235 -9.04 15.52 -20.44
N SER A 236 -10.06 16.00 -21.14
CA SER A 236 -10.56 15.37 -22.35
C SER A 236 -10.96 16.44 -23.35
N TYR A 237 -10.53 16.25 -24.58
CA TYR A 237 -10.87 17.07 -25.71
C TYR A 237 -11.46 16.22 -26.83
N ARG A 238 -12.56 16.70 -27.41
CA ARG A 238 -13.25 16.09 -28.55
C ARG A 238 -13.39 17.12 -29.65
N GLY A 239 -13.15 16.69 -30.88
CA GLY A 239 -13.21 17.56 -32.04
C GLY A 239 -13.56 16.81 -33.31
N LYS A 240 -13.74 17.58 -34.39
CA LYS A 240 -13.96 17.07 -35.73
C LYS A 240 -12.96 17.71 -36.70
N ILE A 241 -12.50 16.94 -37.69
CA ILE A 241 -11.71 17.44 -38.82
C ILE A 241 -12.55 17.24 -40.08
N GLY A 242 -13.07 18.34 -40.63
CA GLY A 242 -14.03 18.27 -41.74
C GLY A 242 -15.33 17.58 -41.34
N LYS A 243 -15.92 16.82 -42.26
CA LYS A 243 -17.21 16.10 -42.06
C LYS A 243 -17.03 14.63 -41.70
N ASP A 244 -15.85 14.09 -41.94
CA ASP A 244 -15.63 12.63 -42.01
C ASP A 244 -14.76 12.09 -40.87
N ILE A 245 -14.11 12.96 -40.09
CA ILE A 245 -13.19 12.58 -39.02
C ILE A 245 -13.68 13.13 -37.68
N ASP A 246 -14.01 12.23 -36.76
CA ASP A 246 -14.23 12.54 -35.36
C ASP A 246 -13.01 12.07 -34.56
N TYR A 247 -12.52 12.90 -33.64
CA TYR A 247 -11.42 12.52 -32.76
C TYR A 247 -11.68 12.91 -31.31
N SER A 248 -11.08 12.16 -30.40
CA SER A 248 -10.97 12.52 -29.01
C SER A 248 -9.58 12.21 -28.51
N ILE A 249 -9.06 13.07 -27.67
CA ILE A 249 -7.83 12.87 -26.90
C ILE A 249 -8.13 13.22 -25.46
N GLY A 250 -7.67 12.39 -24.54
CA GLY A 250 -7.80 12.64 -23.13
C GLY A 250 -6.65 12.05 -22.37
N GLY A 251 -6.62 12.35 -21.09
CA GLY A 251 -5.64 11.79 -20.20
C GLY A 251 -5.92 12.16 -18.77
N SER A 252 -5.22 11.47 -17.89
CA SER A 252 -5.17 11.79 -16.48
C SER A 252 -3.72 11.91 -16.02
N LEU A 253 -3.51 12.74 -15.00
CA LEU A 253 -2.25 12.84 -14.29
C LEU A 253 -2.59 12.95 -12.80
N SER A 254 -1.97 12.10 -12.00
CA SER A 254 -2.20 12.08 -10.55
C SER A 254 -0.91 11.90 -9.78
N ASP A 255 -0.86 12.49 -8.60
CA ASP A 255 0.23 12.27 -7.66
C ASP A 255 -0.32 12.16 -6.25
N ALA A 256 0.16 11.17 -5.50
CA ALA A 256 -0.26 10.92 -4.14
C ALA A 256 0.91 10.44 -3.28
N THR A 257 0.83 10.76 -2.00
CA THR A 257 1.79 10.33 -0.97
C THR A 257 1.05 9.79 0.23
N ALA A 258 1.62 8.77 0.87
CA ALA A 258 1.12 8.18 2.10
C ALA A 258 2.19 8.32 3.19
N GLU A 259 1.79 8.75 4.38
CA GLU A 259 2.68 9.00 5.52
C GLU A 259 2.02 8.56 6.83
N VAL A 260 2.78 7.91 7.70
CA VAL A 260 2.36 7.57 9.06
C VAL A 260 2.39 8.84 9.91
N THR A 261 1.24 9.30 10.39
CA THR A 261 1.12 10.56 11.14
C THR A 261 1.20 10.37 12.65
N GLU A 262 0.78 9.20 13.14
CA GLU A 262 0.86 8.78 14.54
C GLU A 262 1.11 7.27 14.60
N TYR A 263 1.95 6.84 15.55
CA TYR A 263 2.19 5.43 15.84
C TYR A 263 2.72 5.30 17.27
N GLU A 264 2.14 4.39 18.05
CA GLU A 264 2.53 4.18 19.46
C GLU A 264 3.65 3.13 19.64
N GLY A 265 4.05 2.43 18.58
CA GLY A 265 5.12 1.43 18.65
C GLY A 265 6.52 2.05 18.73
N THR A 266 7.54 1.19 18.74
CA THR A 266 8.91 1.61 18.99
C THR A 266 9.57 2.32 17.82
N ARG A 267 10.59 3.11 18.17
CA ARG A 267 11.43 3.84 17.21
C ARG A 267 12.63 3.01 16.74
N THR A 268 12.64 1.70 17.01
CA THR A 268 13.73 0.79 16.63
C THR A 268 13.47 0.17 15.26
N ASN A 269 14.55 -0.18 14.57
CA ASN A 269 14.54 -0.71 13.22
C ASN A 269 13.60 0.06 12.26
N PRO A 270 13.77 1.39 12.10
CA PRO A 270 12.86 2.21 11.31
C PRO A 270 12.87 1.87 9.82
N LYS A 271 13.80 1.04 9.34
CA LYS A 271 13.74 0.42 8.02
C LYS A 271 12.49 -0.46 7.86
N ASP A 272 12.28 -1.39 8.78
CA ASP A 272 11.19 -2.38 8.69
C ASP A 272 9.94 -1.95 9.47
N ASN A 273 10.10 -1.12 10.51
CA ASN A 273 9.01 -0.69 11.39
C ASN A 273 8.37 0.64 10.96
N TRP A 274 7.18 0.90 11.48
CA TRP A 274 6.50 2.19 11.33
C TRP A 274 7.04 3.22 12.33
N TYR A 275 7.04 4.48 11.94
CA TYR A 275 7.33 5.60 12.84
C TYR A 275 6.63 6.86 12.32
N LYS A 276 6.41 7.83 13.21
CA LYS A 276 5.81 9.11 12.83
C LYS A 276 6.66 9.85 11.80
N GLY A 277 6.09 10.13 10.64
CA GLY A 277 6.75 10.75 9.49
C GLY A 277 7.21 9.75 8.43
N LYS A 278 7.12 8.45 8.70
CA LYS A 278 7.50 7.41 7.72
C LYS A 278 6.58 7.48 6.51
N LYS A 279 7.16 7.60 5.31
CA LYS A 279 6.42 7.52 4.06
C LYS A 279 6.30 6.08 3.59
N ALA A 280 5.18 5.75 2.95
CA ALA A 280 5.04 4.44 2.32
C ALA A 280 6.13 4.25 1.24
N GLY A 281 6.71 3.06 1.17
CA GLY A 281 7.68 2.68 0.16
C GLY A 281 9.09 3.26 0.33
N GLU A 282 9.44 3.85 1.47
CA GLU A 282 10.82 4.28 1.75
C GLU A 282 11.84 3.15 1.52
N ILE A 283 12.90 3.48 0.81
CA ILE A 283 14.08 2.63 0.63
C ILE A 283 15.14 3.15 1.59
N TRP A 284 15.53 2.32 2.55
CA TRP A 284 16.60 2.62 3.50
C TRP A 284 17.90 1.97 3.05
N GLY A 285 19.01 2.71 3.14
CA GLY A 285 20.33 2.20 2.81
C GLY A 285 21.43 3.21 3.08
N TYR A 286 22.65 2.84 2.72
CA TYR A 286 23.84 3.69 2.81
C TYR A 286 23.98 4.54 1.56
N ARG A 287 24.54 5.75 1.71
CA ARG A 287 24.90 6.60 0.57
C ARG A 287 26.31 6.24 0.08
N ALA A 288 26.42 5.87 -1.18
CA ALA A 288 27.70 5.64 -1.84
C ALA A 288 28.30 6.95 -2.39
N ASP A 289 29.62 6.99 -2.48
CA ASP A 289 30.44 8.04 -3.09
C ASP A 289 31.32 7.45 -4.21
N GLY A 290 30.71 6.61 -5.04
CA GLY A 290 31.39 5.89 -6.12
C GLY A 290 32.10 4.61 -5.66
N LEU A 291 32.96 4.11 -6.54
CA LEU A 291 33.82 2.95 -6.29
C LEU A 291 35.24 3.44 -6.00
N ILE A 292 35.94 2.74 -5.11
CA ILE A 292 37.35 2.98 -4.82
C ILE A 292 38.18 2.65 -6.07
N GLN A 293 39.02 3.58 -6.53
CA GLN A 293 39.70 3.44 -7.82
C GLN A 293 41.11 2.88 -7.71
N THR A 294 41.80 3.13 -6.61
CA THR A 294 43.22 2.77 -6.46
C THR A 294 43.51 2.17 -5.10
N GLN A 295 44.60 1.41 -5.00
CA GLN A 295 45.01 0.82 -3.72
C GLN A 295 45.35 1.91 -2.69
N ALA A 296 45.94 3.02 -3.10
CA ALA A 296 46.22 4.14 -2.21
C ALA A 296 44.94 4.75 -1.60
N GLU A 297 43.88 4.87 -2.42
CA GLU A 297 42.56 5.30 -1.93
C GLU A 297 41.95 4.26 -0.99
N ALA A 298 42.06 2.97 -1.30
CA ALA A 298 41.61 1.90 -0.42
C ALA A 298 42.32 1.94 0.93
N ASP A 299 43.64 2.10 0.94
CA ASP A 299 44.46 2.17 2.15
C ASP A 299 44.09 3.41 2.99
N GLU A 300 43.94 4.57 2.36
CA GLU A 300 43.48 5.79 3.05
C GLU A 300 42.07 5.60 3.63
N TYR A 301 41.15 5.00 2.86
CA TYR A 301 39.77 4.79 3.28
C TYR A 301 39.68 3.82 4.48
N ASN A 302 40.36 2.68 4.41
CA ASN A 302 40.41 1.70 5.50
C ASN A 302 41.12 2.23 6.76
N ASN A 303 42.08 3.15 6.62
CA ASN A 303 42.73 3.80 7.76
C ASN A 303 41.87 4.93 8.37
N THR A 304 41.01 5.54 7.57
CA THR A 304 40.17 6.66 7.99
C THR A 304 38.89 6.20 8.65
N TYR A 305 38.26 5.14 8.12
CA TYR A 305 36.93 4.68 8.51
C TYR A 305 36.94 3.24 9.02
N ASP A 306 36.14 2.96 10.06
CA ASP A 306 35.85 1.62 10.55
C ASP A 306 34.62 1.06 9.80
N LEU A 307 34.85 0.02 8.98
CA LEU A 307 33.81 -0.65 8.19
C LEU A 307 33.48 -2.06 8.71
N SER A 308 33.96 -2.42 9.90
CA SER A 308 33.84 -3.77 10.47
C SER A 308 32.39 -4.25 10.64
N PHE A 309 31.44 -3.32 10.73
CA PHE A 309 30.02 -3.63 10.74
C PHE A 309 29.51 -4.24 9.43
N ILE A 310 30.03 -3.76 8.28
CA ILE A 310 29.61 -4.22 6.95
C ILE A 310 30.39 -5.47 6.53
N SER A 311 31.72 -5.47 6.74
CA SER A 311 32.59 -6.59 6.35
C SER A 311 33.78 -6.70 7.28
N GLY A 312 34.19 -7.94 7.57
CA GLY A 312 35.44 -8.22 8.29
C GLY A 312 36.71 -8.14 7.42
N LYS A 313 36.59 -7.77 6.13
CA LYS A 313 37.70 -7.60 5.20
C LYS A 313 37.93 -6.12 4.89
N PRO A 314 39.19 -5.70 4.65
CA PRO A 314 39.47 -4.36 4.17
C PRO A 314 38.87 -4.16 2.77
N TRP A 315 38.43 -2.93 2.50
CA TRP A 315 37.98 -2.53 1.17
C TRP A 315 39.16 -2.50 0.21
N THR A 316 38.89 -2.81 -1.04
CA THR A 316 39.86 -2.90 -2.13
C THR A 316 39.37 -2.09 -3.33
N PRO A 317 40.24 -1.81 -4.32
CA PRO A 317 39.80 -1.19 -5.57
C PRO A 317 38.62 -1.94 -6.20
N GLY A 318 37.59 -1.19 -6.61
CA GLY A 318 36.31 -1.71 -7.09
C GLY A 318 35.21 -1.79 -6.04
N ASP A 319 35.54 -1.77 -4.75
CA ASP A 319 34.52 -1.79 -3.69
C ASP A 319 33.81 -0.42 -3.57
N VAL A 320 32.55 -0.47 -3.12
CA VAL A 320 31.72 0.72 -2.92
C VAL A 320 32.25 1.55 -1.76
N LYS A 321 32.51 2.83 -2.03
CA LYS A 321 32.89 3.82 -1.03
C LYS A 321 31.64 4.37 -0.35
N TYR A 322 31.43 4.13 0.94
CA TYR A 322 30.30 4.65 1.69
C TYR A 322 30.62 6.01 2.33
N ARG A 323 29.60 6.86 2.45
CA ARG A 323 29.71 8.16 3.12
C ARG A 323 29.45 8.03 4.61
N ASP A 324 30.33 8.62 5.41
CA ASP A 324 30.12 8.91 6.82
C ASP A 324 29.18 10.12 6.94
N LEU A 325 27.98 9.90 7.45
CA LEU A 325 26.92 10.90 7.58
C LEU A 325 26.89 11.54 8.97
N ASN A 326 27.42 10.87 9.99
CA ASN A 326 27.38 11.35 11.38
C ASN A 326 28.75 11.88 11.88
N GLY A 327 29.82 11.68 11.12
CA GLY A 327 31.17 12.16 11.39
C GLY A 327 31.95 11.38 12.44
N ASP A 328 31.47 10.19 12.84
CA ASP A 328 32.11 9.36 13.87
C ASP A 328 33.20 8.42 13.32
N LYS A 329 33.40 8.45 11.99
CA LYS A 329 34.33 7.62 11.22
C LYS A 329 34.01 6.12 11.24
N LYS A 330 32.78 5.73 11.54
CA LYS A 330 32.35 4.32 11.55
C LYS A 330 31.17 4.14 10.62
N ILE A 331 31.35 3.35 9.57
CA ILE A 331 30.27 3.08 8.62
C ILE A 331 29.35 1.98 9.17
N ASN A 332 28.24 2.36 9.78
CA ASN A 332 27.31 1.42 10.42
C ASN A 332 25.86 1.94 10.49
N ASN A 333 24.96 1.15 11.09
CA ASN A 333 23.55 1.51 11.30
C ASN A 333 23.25 2.10 12.70
N GLY A 334 24.25 2.57 13.42
CA GLY A 334 24.15 3.14 14.75
C GLY A 334 23.52 2.17 15.75
N LEU A 335 22.63 2.69 16.60
CA LEU A 335 21.79 1.87 17.49
C LEU A 335 20.56 1.29 16.78
N ASN A 336 20.42 1.50 15.47
CA ASN A 336 19.25 1.14 14.67
C ASN A 336 17.95 1.70 15.28
N THR A 337 18.00 2.96 15.70
CA THR A 337 16.85 3.70 16.24
C THR A 337 16.63 4.97 15.44
N LEU A 338 15.41 5.49 15.37
CA LEU A 338 15.12 6.69 14.57
C LEU A 338 15.95 7.91 14.98
N ASP A 339 16.43 7.95 16.22
CA ASP A 339 17.28 9.03 16.75
C ASP A 339 18.79 8.76 16.53
N ASP A 340 19.16 7.51 16.21
CA ASP A 340 20.53 7.07 15.93
C ASP A 340 20.53 5.91 14.92
N MET A 341 20.75 6.28 13.65
CA MET A 341 20.79 5.38 12.49
C MET A 341 22.20 5.20 11.92
N GLY A 342 23.23 5.75 12.58
CA GLY A 342 24.58 5.85 11.99
C GLY A 342 24.51 6.52 10.62
N ASP A 343 24.95 5.79 9.59
CA ASP A 343 25.00 6.22 8.19
C ASP A 343 23.85 5.71 7.33
N MET A 344 22.90 4.98 7.92
CA MET A 344 21.74 4.49 7.19
C MET A 344 20.68 5.60 7.12
N THR A 345 20.20 5.88 5.90
CA THR A 345 19.21 6.92 5.66
C THR A 345 18.19 6.50 4.60
N VAL A 346 17.13 7.28 4.44
CA VAL A 346 16.17 7.10 3.33
C VAL A 346 16.86 7.54 2.03
N ILE A 347 17.14 6.58 1.16
CA ILE A 347 17.86 6.80 -0.10
C ILE A 347 16.96 6.95 -1.32
N GLY A 348 15.71 6.48 -1.24
CA GLY A 348 14.71 6.55 -2.31
C GLY A 348 13.32 6.17 -1.83
N ASN A 349 12.36 6.10 -2.76
CA ASN A 349 10.99 5.68 -2.49
C ASN A 349 10.38 4.90 -3.67
N THR A 350 9.89 3.69 -3.38
CA THR A 350 9.27 2.76 -4.36
C THR A 350 7.85 3.15 -4.77
N THR A 351 7.22 4.12 -4.09
CA THR A 351 5.85 4.54 -4.42
C THR A 351 5.83 5.27 -5.78
N PRO A 352 5.00 4.83 -6.75
CA PRO A 352 4.81 5.53 -8.02
C PRO A 352 4.38 6.98 -7.83
N ARG A 353 5.06 7.92 -8.51
CA ARG A 353 4.76 9.35 -8.53
C ARG A 353 4.41 9.80 -9.93
N TYR A 354 3.48 10.75 -10.03
CA TYR A 354 3.00 11.29 -11.31
C TYR A 354 2.53 10.17 -12.25
N GLN A 355 1.54 9.40 -11.80
CA GLN A 355 0.93 8.35 -12.61
C GLN A 355 0.04 9.00 -13.66
N TYR A 356 0.21 8.61 -14.92
CA TYR A 356 -0.50 9.23 -16.02
C TYR A 356 -1.12 8.22 -16.97
N THR A 357 -2.20 8.64 -17.60
CA THR A 357 -2.81 7.96 -18.74
C THR A 357 -2.99 8.96 -19.87
N ILE A 358 -2.80 8.50 -21.10
CA ILE A 358 -3.13 9.26 -22.31
C ILE A 358 -3.90 8.30 -23.20
N ASN A 359 -5.10 8.68 -23.59
CA ASN A 359 -5.95 7.89 -24.47
C ASN A 359 -6.48 8.76 -25.59
N GLY A 360 -6.69 8.14 -26.75
CA GLY A 360 -7.27 8.82 -27.88
C GLY A 360 -7.95 7.87 -28.84
N SER A 361 -8.88 8.40 -29.61
CA SER A 361 -9.52 7.68 -30.69
C SER A 361 -9.73 8.60 -31.88
N ILE A 362 -9.55 8.05 -33.08
CA ILE A 362 -9.86 8.70 -34.34
C ILE A 362 -10.82 7.78 -35.08
N SER A 363 -11.95 8.33 -35.51
CA SER A 363 -12.96 7.65 -36.32
C SER A 363 -13.03 8.31 -37.68
N TRP A 364 -12.90 7.51 -38.75
CA TRP A 364 -12.98 7.95 -40.13
C TRP A 364 -13.86 6.99 -40.93
N LYS A 365 -15.00 7.48 -41.44
CA LYS A 365 -15.92 6.73 -42.33
C LYS A 365 -16.27 5.31 -41.84
N GLY A 366 -16.52 5.16 -40.54
CA GLY A 366 -16.89 3.88 -39.92
C GLY A 366 -15.72 3.01 -39.46
N VAL A 367 -14.47 3.43 -39.69
CA VAL A 367 -13.28 2.80 -39.11
C VAL A 367 -12.81 3.62 -37.91
N THR A 368 -12.68 2.99 -36.75
CA THR A 368 -12.18 3.63 -35.53
C THR A 368 -10.89 2.98 -35.08
N VAL A 369 -9.88 3.80 -34.83
CA VAL A 369 -8.63 3.41 -34.17
C VAL A 369 -8.59 4.10 -32.82
N SER A 370 -8.35 3.33 -31.76
CA SER A 370 -8.14 3.85 -30.41
C SER A 370 -6.83 3.35 -29.84
N ALA A 371 -6.13 4.21 -29.11
CA ALA A 371 -4.90 3.89 -28.40
C ALA A 371 -4.98 4.40 -26.97
N MET A 372 -4.34 3.67 -26.05
CA MET A 372 -4.18 4.06 -24.66
C MET A 372 -2.74 3.78 -24.23
N PHE A 373 -2.15 4.77 -23.57
CA PHE A 373 -0.84 4.72 -22.94
C PHE A 373 -1.03 4.97 -21.45
N GLN A 374 -0.30 4.22 -20.62
CA GLN A 374 -0.25 4.42 -19.18
C GLN A 374 1.20 4.36 -18.72
N GLY A 375 1.53 5.13 -17.69
CA GLY A 375 2.90 5.17 -17.19
C GLY A 375 3.03 5.80 -15.81
N VAL A 376 4.25 5.72 -15.28
CA VAL A 376 4.69 6.32 -14.03
C VAL A 376 5.87 7.21 -14.35
N ALA A 377 5.75 8.52 -14.15
CA ALA A 377 6.83 9.43 -14.56
C ALA A 377 8.02 9.42 -13.58
N LYS A 378 7.80 9.04 -12.31
CA LYS A 378 8.87 8.93 -11.32
C LYS A 378 8.63 7.79 -10.34
N ARG A 379 9.62 6.92 -10.17
CA ARG A 379 9.67 5.87 -9.14
C ARG A 379 11.12 5.46 -8.95
N ASP A 380 11.55 5.33 -7.70
CA ASP A 380 12.84 4.70 -7.40
C ASP A 380 12.66 3.18 -7.37
N TRP A 381 13.65 2.43 -7.87
CA TRP A 381 13.61 0.98 -7.90
C TRP A 381 14.75 0.42 -7.05
N ASP A 382 14.38 -0.44 -6.11
CA ASP A 382 15.33 -1.26 -5.37
C ASP A 382 15.39 -2.65 -6.04
N PRO A 383 16.54 -3.06 -6.61
CA PRO A 383 16.69 -4.38 -7.23
C PRO A 383 16.70 -5.53 -6.20
N GLY A 384 16.70 -5.22 -4.89
CA GLY A 384 16.77 -6.20 -3.82
C GLY A 384 18.10 -6.97 -3.84
N THR A 385 18.11 -8.20 -3.31
CA THR A 385 19.30 -9.07 -3.27
C THR A 385 19.29 -10.14 -4.37
N GLY A 386 18.56 -9.90 -5.47
CA GLY A 386 18.34 -10.91 -6.51
C GLY A 386 19.55 -11.10 -7.44
N ALA A 387 19.88 -12.34 -7.76
CA ALA A 387 20.99 -12.70 -8.65
C ALA A 387 20.83 -12.19 -10.10
N TYR A 388 19.63 -11.77 -10.50
CA TYR A 388 19.37 -11.26 -11.85
C TYR A 388 19.93 -9.86 -12.09
N PHE A 389 19.93 -8.99 -11.08
CA PHE A 389 20.50 -7.64 -11.19
C PHE A 389 21.97 -7.60 -10.75
N TRP A 390 22.32 -8.39 -9.73
CA TRP A 390 23.68 -8.40 -9.17
C TRP A 390 24.59 -9.50 -9.76
N GLY A 391 24.07 -10.32 -10.67
CA GLY A 391 24.77 -11.47 -11.26
C GLY A 391 25.03 -12.65 -10.33
N SER A 392 24.87 -12.45 -9.02
CA SER A 392 25.09 -13.45 -7.98
C SER A 392 24.17 -13.24 -6.77
N GLY A 393 23.94 -14.31 -6.02
CA GLY A 393 23.11 -14.32 -4.82
C GLY A 393 23.53 -15.41 -3.83
N PRO A 394 22.84 -15.53 -2.69
CA PRO A 394 23.14 -16.55 -1.68
C PRO A 394 22.98 -17.98 -2.22
N TYR A 395 23.61 -18.95 -1.55
CA TYR A 395 23.49 -20.39 -1.87
C TYR A 395 23.92 -20.78 -3.30
N ALA A 396 24.99 -20.17 -3.82
CA ALA A 396 25.55 -20.44 -5.15
C ALA A 396 24.58 -20.13 -6.32
N GLN A 397 23.64 -19.21 -6.11
CA GLN A 397 22.83 -18.66 -7.20
C GLN A 397 23.69 -17.72 -8.05
N VAL A 398 24.04 -18.15 -9.26
CA VAL A 398 24.84 -17.36 -10.21
C VAL A 398 24.04 -17.20 -11.48
N THR A 399 23.84 -15.97 -11.92
CA THR A 399 23.09 -15.63 -13.15
C THR A 399 23.77 -14.44 -13.82
N VAL A 400 24.99 -14.66 -14.32
CA VAL A 400 25.78 -13.61 -14.96
C VAL A 400 25.25 -13.37 -16.37
N PHE A 401 24.67 -12.19 -16.60
CA PHE A 401 24.32 -11.72 -17.93
C PHE A 401 25.46 -10.93 -18.57
N LYS A 402 25.32 -10.63 -19.86
CA LYS A 402 26.32 -9.85 -20.61
C LYS A 402 26.57 -8.48 -19.98
N GLU A 403 25.52 -7.88 -19.42
CA GLU A 403 25.55 -6.58 -18.75
C GLU A 403 26.43 -6.61 -17.49
N HIS A 404 26.45 -7.73 -16.76
CA HIS A 404 27.31 -7.89 -15.58
C HIS A 404 28.80 -8.07 -15.94
N LEU A 405 29.15 -8.24 -17.22
CA LEU A 405 30.55 -8.30 -17.66
C LEU A 405 31.15 -6.89 -17.78
N ASP A 406 30.34 -5.84 -17.76
CA ASP A 406 30.79 -4.46 -17.65
C ASP A 406 30.88 -4.05 -16.17
N TYR A 407 31.77 -4.73 -15.44
CA TYR A 407 32.09 -4.46 -14.04
C TYR A 407 33.44 -3.77 -13.92
N TRP A 408 33.64 -3.07 -12.79
CA TRP A 408 34.91 -2.44 -12.47
C TRP A 408 36.09 -3.43 -12.52
N SER A 409 37.13 -3.07 -13.26
CA SER A 409 38.42 -3.76 -13.23
C SER A 409 39.55 -2.77 -13.44
N GLU A 410 40.79 -3.18 -13.18
CA GLU A 410 41.97 -2.33 -13.43
C GLU A 410 42.05 -1.82 -14.88
N THR A 411 41.50 -2.58 -15.83
CA THR A 411 41.44 -2.21 -17.25
C THR A 411 40.12 -1.55 -17.66
N ASN A 412 39.12 -1.49 -16.77
CA ASN A 412 37.78 -0.96 -17.02
C ASN A 412 37.27 -0.16 -15.81
N THR A 413 37.96 0.94 -15.49
CA THR A 413 37.70 1.73 -14.27
C THR A 413 36.44 2.60 -14.35
N GLY A 414 35.87 2.78 -15.55
CA GLY A 414 34.63 3.53 -15.77
C GLY A 414 33.35 2.68 -15.73
N ALA A 415 33.48 1.39 -15.46
CA ALA A 415 32.35 0.47 -15.39
C ALA A 415 31.55 0.60 -14.09
N TYR A 416 30.36 0.00 -14.13
CA TYR A 416 29.38 0.02 -13.05
C TYR A 416 29.78 -0.86 -11.86
#